data_AF-A0A1U7JC18-F1
#
_entry.id   AF-A0A1U7JC18-F1
#
_cell.length_a   1.000
_cell.length_b   1.000
_cell.length_c   1.000
_cell.angle_alpha   90.00
_cell.angle_beta   90.00
_cell.angle_gamma   90.00
#
_symmetry.space_group_name_H-M   'P 1'
#
loop_
_entity.id
_entity.type
_entity.pdbx_description
1 polymer ?
#
loop_
_entity_poly.entity_id
_entity_poly.type
_entity_poly.pdbx_seq_one_letter_code
_entity_poly.pdbx_strand_id
1 'polypeptide(L)'
;MTFGSGAFLLGAAVPLAGALSTGLMSIGGVGLAAPAALDQPQPLNAGFLALADAPGVDAFPTVVSSERLCRRPVDLNQAGVSSAIAGESLFHGSSPSTAVTRAAEAIAQLGAAPWPSIHPLAAEARVPVLMYHDVLEPPEVFFDLTPADFESHLKTILDNGLTPISPDQLVQHLRTGVALPEKPVLITFDDGYAGHYEHVYPLLQKYQVPATFFVFPGKVDGTVAGRSTLTWDQLKTMAADPLITIASHSVTHPPDLRTLSDEELAYEVVESKQQLEAQLGIPIQYFSYPTGHYDERVAQAVADAGYLAGFTMRESDEKFAGASESLLTIERFGQSNLQALLEVAWGGPTAAGVMPVVADSAFNFATPVAVQTIDQEDQSFSLISGGQPVTIHANSRYQLPEMLAGSNVAGAVDGGFFSLKYLDSNVMIGPVLSQSTRQFVPGYPGETPKLNGRPLVLIAPNEVQFVPFDATRHNTLAGLAQELPGVTDAFVAAGWLVKDGLPQPASSFGTLFDYDARRHRAFWGINTAGQPVVGVTHTMVDSVQLGELLHQAGLRDAVMLDSGASTSLAYQGDSLVGYTPRPVPHLLGLVPPEANDGSPCPLVIDEENPTTIKR
;
A
#
# COMPACT_ATOMS: atom_id res chain seq x y z
N MET A 1 52.35 36.06 -18.44
CA MET A 1 51.87 37.44 -18.27
C MET A 1 51.21 37.54 -16.90
N THR A 2 51.94 38.15 -15.98
CA THR A 2 51.59 38.95 -14.80
C THR A 2 50.12 39.32 -14.48
N PHE A 3 49.79 39.19 -13.18
CA PHE A 3 48.97 40.03 -12.25
C PHE A 3 47.50 40.37 -12.64
N GLY A 4 46.51 40.49 -11.75
CA GLY A 4 46.45 40.47 -10.29
C GLY A 4 45.10 41.08 -9.80
N SER A 5 44.68 40.67 -8.60
CA SER A 5 44.02 41.43 -7.50
C SER A 5 42.82 42.36 -7.75
N GLY A 6 41.82 42.29 -6.85
CA GLY A 6 41.02 43.47 -6.48
C GLY A 6 39.67 43.20 -5.81
N ALA A 7 39.64 43.15 -4.48
CA ALA A 7 38.44 43.27 -3.65
C ALA A 7 38.09 44.75 -3.40
N PHE A 8 36.81 45.09 -3.24
CA PHE A 8 36.36 46.31 -2.54
C PHE A 8 35.08 46.08 -1.73
N LEU A 9 35.15 46.47 -0.46
CA LEU A 9 34.10 46.61 0.55
C LEU A 9 33.48 48.03 0.51
N LEU A 10 32.25 48.17 1.03
CA LEU A 10 31.60 49.30 1.73
C LEU A 10 30.08 49.18 1.49
N GLY A 11 29.13 49.11 2.44
CA GLY A 11 29.09 49.60 3.82
C GLY A 11 28.34 50.93 3.88
N ALA A 12 27.06 50.95 4.30
CA ALA A 12 26.42 52.05 5.02
C ALA A 12 24.95 51.74 5.40
N ALA A 13 24.58 52.20 6.60
CA ALA A 13 23.32 52.02 7.30
C ALA A 13 22.47 53.33 7.35
N VAL A 14 21.14 53.17 7.48
CA VAL A 14 20.13 53.88 8.33
C VAL A 14 20.12 55.43 8.40
N PRO A 15 18.96 56.11 8.26
CA PRO A 15 18.12 56.54 9.41
C PRO A 15 16.59 56.37 9.18
N LEU A 16 15.74 56.01 10.15
CA LEU A 16 15.28 56.64 11.41
C LEU A 16 14.07 57.61 11.27
N ALA A 17 12.99 57.23 11.97
CA ALA A 17 12.10 58.03 12.82
C ALA A 17 10.86 58.79 12.29
N GLY A 18 9.79 58.69 13.11
CA GLY A 18 8.74 59.70 13.33
C GLY A 18 7.31 59.24 12.99
N ALA A 19 6.24 59.48 13.75
CA ALA A 19 5.94 59.67 15.18
C ALA A 19 4.41 59.92 15.27
N LEU A 20 3.78 59.47 16.38
CA LEU A 20 2.63 60.08 17.08
C LEU A 20 1.30 60.35 16.32
N SER A 21 0.17 59.84 16.83
CA SER A 21 -0.71 60.60 17.75
C SER A 21 -2.06 59.92 18.04
N THR A 22 -2.33 59.83 19.34
CA THR A 22 -3.57 59.88 20.13
C THR A 22 -4.97 59.95 19.49
N GLY A 23 -5.93 59.27 20.15
CA GLY A 23 -7.36 59.52 20.01
C GLY A 23 -8.22 58.68 20.96
N LEU A 24 -8.20 59.03 22.26
CA LEU A 24 -9.22 58.59 23.23
C LEU A 24 -10.50 59.41 23.04
N MET A 25 -11.67 58.74 23.02
CA MET A 25 -12.90 59.26 23.61
C MET A 25 -13.74 58.11 24.18
N SER A 26 -13.86 58.11 25.51
CA SER A 26 -15.01 57.63 26.31
C SER A 26 -16.29 58.36 25.82
N ILE A 27 -17.54 58.00 26.07
CA ILE A 27 -18.24 57.85 27.36
C ILE A 27 -19.60 57.16 27.09
N GLY A 28 -20.08 56.32 28.02
CA GLY A 28 -21.53 56.06 28.13
C GLY A 28 -21.90 54.70 28.71
N GLY A 29 -21.64 54.48 30.01
CA GLY A 29 -22.19 53.35 30.75
C GLY A 29 -23.61 53.60 31.27
N VAL A 30 -24.20 52.50 31.78
CA VAL A 30 -25.20 52.29 32.86
C VAL A 30 -26.05 51.09 32.37
N GLY A 31 -26.27 49.98 33.07
CA GLY A 31 -26.01 49.55 34.43
C GLY A 31 -26.95 48.37 34.72
N LEU A 32 -26.40 47.32 35.36
CA LEU A 32 -27.00 46.43 36.36
C LEU A 32 -28.43 45.90 36.16
N ALA A 33 -28.57 44.57 36.08
CA ALA A 33 -28.98 43.71 37.21
C ALA A 33 -29.54 42.35 36.73
N ALA A 34 -29.00 41.26 37.28
CA ALA A 34 -29.67 39.97 37.36
C ALA A 34 -30.71 40.00 38.51
N PRO A 35 -31.69 39.08 38.50
CA PRO A 35 -31.63 38.03 39.52
C PRO A 35 -32.01 36.64 39.00
N ALA A 36 -31.74 35.68 39.89
CA ALA A 36 -31.76 34.24 39.68
C ALA A 36 -33.12 33.57 39.94
N ALA A 37 -33.21 32.34 39.41
CA ALA A 37 -33.85 31.13 39.94
C ALA A 37 -35.37 31.08 40.16
N LEU A 38 -36.01 30.12 39.50
CA LEU A 38 -36.81 29.01 40.08
C LEU A 38 -37.64 28.37 38.96
N ASP A 39 -37.38 27.11 38.59
CA ASP A 39 -38.40 26.05 38.66
C ASP A 39 -37.81 24.67 38.33
N GLN A 40 -38.19 23.68 39.13
CA GLN A 40 -38.07 22.25 38.81
C GLN A 40 -39.39 21.78 38.18
N PRO A 41 -39.38 20.64 37.47
CA PRO A 41 -40.21 19.57 38.01
C PRO A 41 -39.57 18.17 38.00
N GLN A 42 -39.95 17.43 39.04
CA GLN A 42 -39.75 16.00 39.30
C GLN A 42 -40.72 15.13 38.44
N PRO A 43 -40.56 13.79 38.43
CA PRO A 43 -40.83 12.91 37.29
C PRO A 43 -42.25 12.33 37.28
N LEU A 44 -42.67 11.81 36.11
CA LEU A 44 -43.83 10.94 35.99
C LEU A 44 -43.42 9.55 35.54
N ASN A 45 -43.95 8.57 36.28
CA ASN A 45 -43.73 7.15 36.17
C ASN A 45 -45.02 6.50 35.61
N ALA A 46 -44.82 5.38 34.90
CA ALA A 46 -45.80 4.34 34.54
C ALA A 46 -46.88 4.63 33.46
N GLY A 47 -46.91 3.76 32.46
CA GLY A 47 -47.98 3.64 31.47
C GLY A 47 -47.75 2.50 30.49
N PHE A 48 -47.79 1.26 30.99
CA PHE A 48 -47.93 0.04 30.17
C PHE A 48 -49.16 0.17 29.27
N LEU A 49 -48.99 0.00 27.95
CA LEU A 49 -50.08 -0.32 27.03
C LEU A 49 -49.51 -1.17 25.90
N ALA A 50 -49.82 -2.46 26.00
CA ALA A 50 -49.63 -3.46 24.96
C ALA A 50 -50.55 -3.15 23.77
N LEU A 51 -50.00 -3.20 22.57
CA LEU A 51 -50.77 -3.44 21.35
C LEU A 51 -50.02 -4.50 20.52
N ALA A 52 -50.76 -5.54 20.22
CA ALA A 52 -50.35 -6.76 19.57
C ALA A 52 -50.32 -6.63 18.04
N ASP A 53 -49.56 -7.56 17.45
CA ASP A 53 -49.69 -8.20 16.15
C ASP A 53 -49.57 -7.38 14.85
N ALA A 54 -48.40 -7.53 14.21
CA ALA A 54 -48.28 -7.63 12.76
C ALA A 54 -47.38 -8.85 12.42
N PRO A 55 -47.78 -9.77 11.53
CA PRO A 55 -47.08 -11.02 11.28
C PRO A 55 -46.02 -10.88 10.18
N GLY A 56 -44.91 -11.60 10.33
CA GLY A 56 -43.95 -11.82 9.23
C GLY A 56 -42.49 -11.71 9.63
N VAL A 57 -42.01 -12.64 10.45
CA VAL A 57 -40.57 -12.97 10.50
C VAL A 57 -40.49 -14.48 10.57
N ASP A 58 -40.04 -15.09 9.48
CA ASP A 58 -39.78 -16.52 9.43
C ASP A 58 -38.73 -16.90 10.48
N ALA A 59 -39.01 -17.98 11.20
CA ALA A 59 -38.15 -18.56 12.21
C ALA A 59 -36.82 -19.02 11.57
N PHE A 60 -35.70 -18.57 12.14
CA PHE A 60 -34.39 -19.12 11.85
C PHE A 60 -34.28 -20.55 12.40
N PRO A 61 -33.68 -21.50 11.65
CA PRO A 61 -33.50 -22.85 12.14
C PRO A 61 -32.47 -22.88 13.28
N THR A 62 -32.81 -23.63 14.31
CA THR A 62 -32.01 -23.88 15.51
C THR A 62 -30.88 -24.87 15.20
N VAL A 63 -29.68 -24.53 15.68
CA VAL A 63 -28.55 -25.36 16.12
C VAL A 63 -28.27 -26.66 15.35
N VAL A 64 -27.16 -26.65 14.59
CA VAL A 64 -26.37 -27.86 14.33
C VAL A 64 -25.24 -27.89 15.36
N SER A 65 -25.22 -28.93 16.18
CA SER A 65 -24.24 -29.17 17.25
C SER A 65 -22.80 -29.20 16.71
N SER A 66 -21.92 -28.40 17.32
CA SER A 66 -20.48 -28.30 17.04
C SER A 66 -19.69 -29.45 17.66
N GLU A 67 -19.95 -30.69 17.26
CA GLU A 67 -19.04 -31.79 17.61
C GLU A 67 -18.07 -32.07 16.46
N ARG A 68 -16.79 -31.84 16.79
CA ARG A 68 -15.55 -32.09 16.03
C ARG A 68 -15.11 -30.94 15.14
N LEU A 69 -14.06 -30.24 15.58
CA LEU A 69 -12.99 -29.70 14.73
C LEU A 69 -11.75 -29.43 15.59
N CYS A 70 -10.58 -29.77 15.05
CA CYS A 70 -9.22 -29.40 15.51
C CYS A 70 -8.64 -30.18 16.75
N ARG A 71 -8.28 -31.46 16.57
CA ARG A 71 -7.13 -32.06 17.29
C ARG A 71 -5.90 -31.97 16.39
N ARG A 72 -4.78 -31.44 16.89
CA ARG A 72 -3.45 -31.62 16.27
C ARG A 72 -3.19 -33.12 16.05
N PRO A 73 -2.84 -33.59 14.84
CA PRO A 73 -2.06 -34.80 14.73
C PRO A 73 -0.61 -34.45 15.04
N VAL A 74 -0.05 -35.08 16.07
CA VAL A 74 1.39 -35.28 16.13
C VAL A 74 1.67 -36.54 15.32
N ASP A 75 2.39 -36.45 14.21
CA ASP A 75 3.50 -37.39 13.97
C ASP A 75 4.49 -36.94 12.88
N LEU A 76 5.73 -37.35 13.09
CA LEU A 76 6.92 -37.15 12.28
C LEU A 76 7.00 -38.19 11.16
N ASN A 77 7.45 -37.75 9.97
CA ASN A 77 8.06 -38.50 8.86
C ASN A 77 7.31 -38.58 7.52
N GLN A 78 8.14 -38.36 6.49
CA GLN A 78 8.16 -38.90 5.13
C GLN A 78 7.73 -38.02 3.95
N ALA A 79 8.67 -37.97 3.02
CA ALA A 79 8.70 -37.31 1.72
C ALA A 79 7.80 -38.01 0.68
N GLY A 80 7.42 -37.30 -0.38
CA GLY A 80 6.83 -37.92 -1.56
C GLY A 80 6.16 -36.97 -2.56
N VAL A 81 6.91 -36.63 -3.59
CA VAL A 81 6.63 -36.08 -4.93
C VAL A 81 5.20 -36.27 -5.52
N SER A 82 4.73 -35.22 -6.23
CA SER A 82 4.21 -35.22 -7.63
C SER A 82 2.78 -34.69 -7.90
N SER A 83 2.76 -33.54 -8.61
CA SER A 83 1.94 -33.15 -9.78
C SER A 83 0.47 -33.63 -9.93
N ALA A 84 -0.46 -32.70 -10.20
CA ALA A 84 -0.98 -32.41 -11.56
C ALA A 84 -2.40 -31.77 -11.61
N ILE A 85 -2.44 -30.56 -12.19
CA ILE A 85 -3.29 -30.04 -13.31
C ILE A 85 -4.84 -29.86 -13.16
N ALA A 86 -5.27 -28.70 -13.70
CA ALA A 86 -6.59 -28.29 -14.26
C ALA A 86 -7.66 -27.79 -13.28
N GLY A 87 -8.33 -26.66 -13.50
CA GLY A 87 -8.29 -25.73 -14.64
C GLY A 87 -9.41 -24.69 -14.52
N GLU A 88 -9.18 -23.56 -15.22
CA GLU A 88 -10.14 -22.64 -15.81
C GLU A 88 -11.11 -21.83 -14.90
N SER A 89 -11.55 -20.60 -15.21
CA SER A 89 -11.17 -19.53 -16.13
C SER A 89 -12.30 -18.46 -16.04
N LEU A 90 -12.01 -17.23 -16.53
CA LEU A 90 -12.94 -16.18 -16.98
C LEU A 90 -13.67 -15.37 -15.87
N PHE A 91 -13.80 -14.03 -15.89
CA PHE A 91 -13.21 -12.89 -16.60
C PHE A 91 -14.04 -11.65 -16.18
N HIS A 92 -13.42 -10.47 -16.32
CA HIS A 92 -14.04 -9.18 -16.66
C HIS A 92 -14.74 -8.34 -15.57
N GLY A 93 -14.22 -7.13 -15.36
CA GLY A 93 -15.01 -6.00 -14.86
C GLY A 93 -14.19 -4.89 -14.22
N SER A 94 -13.39 -4.19 -15.01
CA SER A 94 -12.60 -3.00 -14.67
C SER A 94 -13.41 -1.87 -13.99
N SER A 95 -12.86 -1.34 -12.88
CA SER A 95 -12.60 0.07 -12.47
C SER A 95 -13.70 1.17 -12.69
N PRO A 96 -13.71 2.33 -11.98
CA PRO A 96 -12.52 2.99 -11.43
C PRO A 96 -12.68 3.82 -10.12
N SER A 97 -11.59 3.79 -9.35
CA SER A 97 -10.85 4.96 -8.85
C SER A 97 -11.18 6.31 -9.53
N THR A 98 -11.18 7.41 -8.77
CA THR A 98 -10.64 8.70 -9.29
C THR A 98 -10.50 9.74 -8.18
N ALA A 99 -11.21 9.60 -7.06
CA ALA A 99 -11.18 10.61 -6.00
C ALA A 99 -10.06 10.40 -4.96
N VAL A 100 -9.60 9.17 -4.74
CA VAL A 100 -8.59 8.85 -3.70
C VAL A 100 -7.15 9.01 -4.22
N THR A 101 -6.93 8.87 -5.54
CA THR A 101 -5.61 9.07 -6.19
C THR A 101 -5.02 10.47 -6.00
N ARG A 102 -5.83 11.52 -5.81
CA ARG A 102 -5.34 12.92 -5.81
C ARG A 102 -4.77 13.44 -4.49
N ALA A 103 -5.00 12.74 -3.37
CA ALA A 103 -4.50 13.21 -2.07
C ALA A 103 -3.12 12.64 -1.71
N ALA A 104 -2.81 11.40 -2.16
CA ALA A 104 -1.47 10.80 -2.10
C ALA A 104 -0.44 11.61 -2.92
N GLU A 105 -0.89 12.19 -4.04
CA GLU A 105 -0.10 13.09 -4.88
C GLU A 105 0.28 14.40 -4.16
N ALA A 106 -0.51 14.89 -3.21
CA ALA A 106 -0.33 16.23 -2.64
C ALA A 106 0.74 16.31 -1.53
N ILE A 107 1.07 15.21 -0.83
CA ILE A 107 2.15 15.19 0.17
C ILE A 107 3.45 14.62 -0.42
N ALA A 108 3.36 13.74 -1.44
CA ALA A 108 4.48 13.58 -2.37
C ALA A 108 4.87 14.95 -2.94
N GLN A 109 3.93 15.83 -3.33
CA GLN A 109 4.24 17.16 -3.88
C GLN A 109 4.95 18.18 -2.93
N LEU A 110 5.10 17.93 -1.63
CA LEU A 110 5.86 18.83 -0.75
C LEU A 110 7.36 18.48 -0.65
N GLY A 111 7.76 17.30 -1.14
CA GLY A 111 9.16 16.85 -1.25
C GLY A 111 9.52 16.13 -2.56
N ALA A 112 8.54 15.81 -3.42
CA ALA A 112 8.75 15.25 -4.74
C ALA A 112 9.17 16.35 -5.70
N ALA A 113 10.06 16.00 -6.62
CA ALA A 113 10.39 16.90 -7.70
C ALA A 113 9.13 17.21 -8.53
N PRO A 114 8.91 18.47 -8.93
CA PRO A 114 7.81 18.83 -9.80
C PRO A 114 7.98 18.05 -11.10
N TRP A 115 6.97 17.26 -11.45
CA TRP A 115 7.02 16.47 -12.68
C TRP A 115 7.20 17.40 -13.90
N PRO A 116 8.08 17.07 -14.85
CA PRO A 116 8.81 15.81 -15.03
C PRO A 116 10.23 15.80 -14.41
N SER A 117 10.58 16.71 -13.51
CA SER A 117 11.93 16.79 -12.93
C SER A 117 12.26 15.58 -12.04
N ILE A 118 13.55 15.24 -11.98
CA ILE A 118 14.08 14.18 -11.10
C ILE A 118 14.45 14.77 -9.74
N HIS A 119 14.17 14.01 -8.67
CA HIS A 119 14.48 14.36 -7.30
C HIS A 119 16.00 14.35 -7.05
N PRO A 120 16.57 15.36 -6.35
CA PRO A 120 18.01 15.44 -6.12
C PRO A 120 18.64 14.20 -5.48
N LEU A 121 17.98 13.57 -4.51
CA LEU A 121 18.48 12.32 -3.90
C LEU A 121 18.48 11.15 -4.88
N ALA A 122 17.50 11.10 -5.79
CA ALA A 122 17.44 10.05 -6.80
C ALA A 122 18.49 10.26 -7.90
N ALA A 123 18.89 11.51 -8.14
CA ALA A 123 19.96 11.84 -9.08
C ALA A 123 21.34 11.34 -8.63
N GLU A 124 21.52 11.01 -7.34
CA GLU A 124 22.75 10.39 -6.84
C GLU A 124 22.79 8.87 -7.08
N ALA A 125 21.64 8.23 -7.30
CA ALA A 125 21.55 6.80 -7.53
C ALA A 125 22.08 6.42 -8.93
N ARG A 126 22.68 5.23 -9.02
CA ARG A 126 23.17 4.62 -10.25
C ARG A 126 22.31 3.40 -10.56
N VAL A 127 21.06 3.64 -10.98
CA VAL A 127 20.12 2.59 -11.34
C VAL A 127 20.24 2.27 -12.85
N PRO A 128 20.80 1.11 -13.24
CA PRO A 128 20.79 0.68 -14.63
C PRO A 128 19.37 0.29 -15.09
N VAL A 129 19.02 0.73 -16.30
CA VAL A 129 17.85 0.24 -17.05
C VAL A 129 18.37 -0.48 -18.28
N LEU A 130 18.22 -1.80 -18.32
CA LEU A 130 18.73 -2.63 -19.41
C LEU A 130 17.69 -2.74 -20.52
N MET A 131 18.11 -2.48 -21.74
CA MET A 131 17.30 -2.56 -22.96
C MET A 131 17.69 -3.80 -23.77
N TYR A 132 16.72 -4.68 -23.93
CA TYR A 132 16.75 -5.86 -24.80
C TYR A 132 15.76 -5.68 -25.96
N HIS A 133 15.96 -6.43 -27.04
CA HIS A 133 15.02 -6.49 -28.16
C HIS A 133 14.50 -7.92 -28.29
N ASP A 134 14.94 -8.69 -29.28
CA ASP A 134 14.49 -10.05 -29.48
C ASP A 134 15.39 -11.09 -28.79
N VAL A 135 14.79 -12.21 -28.42
CA VAL A 135 15.49 -13.39 -27.90
C VAL A 135 15.03 -14.58 -28.71
N LEU A 136 15.92 -15.15 -29.53
CA LEU A 136 15.63 -16.19 -30.50
C LEU A 136 16.88 -16.98 -30.88
N GLU A 137 16.69 -18.15 -31.50
CA GLU A 137 17.78 -19.02 -31.93
C GLU A 137 17.62 -19.40 -33.43
N PRO A 138 18.59 -19.07 -34.31
CA PRO A 138 19.78 -18.26 -34.05
C PRO A 138 19.46 -16.74 -33.99
N PRO A 139 20.30 -15.92 -33.35
CA PRO A 139 20.20 -14.47 -33.43
C PRO A 139 20.36 -13.99 -34.88
N GLU A 140 19.58 -13.02 -35.34
CA GLU A 140 19.69 -12.52 -36.72
C GLU A 140 20.32 -11.12 -36.82
N VAL A 141 20.32 -10.33 -35.75
CA VAL A 141 21.03 -9.04 -35.65
C VAL A 141 21.88 -8.94 -34.39
N PHE A 142 22.80 -7.96 -34.34
CA PHE A 142 23.85 -7.89 -33.30
C PHE A 142 23.35 -7.63 -31.88
N PHE A 143 22.10 -7.17 -31.72
CA PHE A 143 21.47 -6.88 -30.45
C PHE A 143 20.43 -7.92 -30.03
N ASP A 144 20.23 -8.98 -30.84
CA ASP A 144 19.48 -10.16 -30.46
C ASP A 144 20.31 -11.03 -29.49
N LEU A 145 19.63 -11.81 -28.65
CA LEU A 145 20.27 -12.83 -27.82
C LEU A 145 19.69 -14.22 -28.09
N THR A 146 20.48 -15.26 -27.85
CA THR A 146 19.91 -16.61 -27.70
C THR A 146 19.19 -16.72 -26.36
N PRO A 147 18.22 -17.65 -26.21
CA PRO A 147 17.63 -17.96 -24.92
C PRO A 147 18.68 -18.33 -23.84
N ALA A 148 19.76 -18.98 -24.25
CA ALA A 148 20.86 -19.35 -23.36
C ALA A 148 21.67 -18.12 -22.88
N ASP A 149 21.94 -17.17 -23.77
CA ASP A 149 22.63 -15.93 -23.42
C ASP A 149 21.76 -15.09 -22.46
N PHE A 150 20.47 -14.97 -22.75
CA PHE A 150 19.55 -14.24 -21.86
C PHE A 150 19.41 -14.92 -20.49
N GLU A 151 19.30 -16.26 -20.44
CA GLU A 151 19.31 -16.97 -19.15
C GLU A 151 20.62 -16.76 -18.38
N SER A 152 21.75 -16.69 -19.09
CA SER A 152 23.03 -16.33 -18.48
C SER A 152 23.04 -14.91 -17.94
N HIS A 153 22.38 -13.96 -18.60
CA HIS A 153 22.24 -12.59 -18.10
C HIS A 153 21.43 -12.55 -16.80
N LEU A 154 20.29 -13.25 -16.72
CA LEU A 154 19.49 -13.34 -15.50
C LEU A 154 20.29 -13.92 -14.33
N LYS A 155 21.02 -15.01 -14.57
CA LYS A 155 21.93 -15.59 -13.57
C LYS A 155 23.00 -14.59 -13.12
N THR A 156 23.67 -13.93 -14.05
CA THR A 156 24.70 -12.93 -13.73
C THR A 156 24.13 -11.79 -12.88
N ILE A 157 22.93 -11.30 -13.19
CA ILE A 157 22.24 -10.26 -12.40
C ILE A 157 22.04 -10.75 -10.95
N LEU A 158 21.43 -11.92 -10.78
CA LEU A 158 21.08 -12.46 -9.46
C LEU A 158 22.33 -12.88 -8.66
N ASP A 159 23.28 -13.57 -9.28
CA ASP A 159 24.49 -14.07 -8.63
C ASP A 159 25.42 -12.94 -8.15
N ASN A 160 25.34 -11.74 -8.76
CA ASN A 160 26.08 -10.54 -8.34
C ASN A 160 25.29 -9.63 -7.38
N GLY A 161 24.11 -10.09 -6.94
CA GLY A 161 23.28 -9.42 -5.95
C GLY A 161 22.58 -8.17 -6.47
N LEU A 162 22.38 -8.04 -7.78
CA LEU A 162 21.50 -7.00 -8.32
C LEU A 162 20.04 -7.41 -8.04
N THR A 163 19.22 -6.43 -7.70
CA THR A 163 17.80 -6.62 -7.41
C THR A 163 16.95 -6.09 -8.56
N PRO A 164 16.31 -6.95 -9.36
CA PRO A 164 15.37 -6.49 -10.37
C PRO A 164 14.19 -5.73 -9.74
N ILE A 165 13.82 -4.60 -10.34
CA ILE A 165 12.72 -3.73 -9.87
C ILE A 165 11.71 -3.47 -10.98
N SER A 166 10.51 -3.02 -10.61
CA SER A 166 9.49 -2.57 -11.55
C SER A 166 9.72 -1.11 -12.01
N PRO A 167 9.16 -0.70 -13.17
CA PRO A 167 9.22 0.70 -13.60
C PRO A 167 8.51 1.64 -12.63
N ASP A 168 7.47 1.19 -11.92
CA ASP A 168 6.76 1.95 -10.89
C ASP A 168 7.68 2.30 -9.72
N GLN A 169 8.46 1.33 -9.23
CA GLN A 169 9.46 1.56 -8.18
C GLN A 169 10.51 2.57 -8.63
N LEU A 170 10.99 2.45 -9.88
CA LEU A 170 11.96 3.39 -10.44
C LEU A 170 11.38 4.81 -10.54
N VAL A 171 10.20 4.98 -11.14
CA VAL A 171 9.57 6.29 -11.33
C VAL A 171 9.24 6.94 -9.99
N GLN A 172 8.80 6.15 -9.00
CA GLN A 172 8.58 6.65 -7.65
C GLN A 172 9.88 7.14 -7.02
N HIS A 173 10.96 6.35 -7.09
CA HIS A 173 12.29 6.76 -6.62
C HIS A 173 12.72 8.07 -7.30
N LEU A 174 12.65 8.14 -8.63
CA LEU A 174 13.03 9.34 -9.39
C LEU A 174 12.19 10.56 -9.03
N ARG A 175 10.91 10.40 -8.71
CA ARG A 175 10.03 11.50 -8.29
C ARG A 175 10.26 11.96 -6.86
N THR A 176 10.54 11.04 -5.94
CA THR A 176 10.40 11.28 -4.49
C THR A 176 11.69 11.13 -3.70
N GLY A 177 12.72 10.50 -4.27
CA GLY A 177 13.93 10.10 -3.55
C GLY A 177 13.75 8.91 -2.61
N VAL A 178 12.59 8.25 -2.59
CA VAL A 178 12.37 7.02 -1.80
C VAL A 178 13.41 5.97 -2.18
N ALA A 179 14.07 5.36 -1.19
CA ALA A 179 15.14 4.40 -1.44
C ALA A 179 14.66 3.17 -2.22
N LEU A 180 15.52 2.68 -3.11
CA LEU A 180 15.35 1.41 -3.82
C LEU A 180 16.02 0.26 -3.05
N PRO A 181 15.68 -1.01 -3.34
CA PRO A 181 16.43 -2.17 -2.87
C PRO A 181 17.93 -2.07 -3.20
N GLU A 182 18.77 -2.85 -2.52
CA GLU A 182 20.20 -2.88 -2.81
C GLU A 182 20.46 -3.28 -4.27
N LYS A 183 21.38 -2.54 -4.92
CA LYS A 183 21.80 -2.72 -6.32
C LYS A 183 20.60 -2.90 -7.30
N PRO A 184 19.70 -1.92 -7.42
CA PRO A 184 18.51 -2.06 -8.24
C PRO A 184 18.85 -2.13 -9.73
N VAL A 185 18.07 -2.88 -10.50
CA VAL A 185 18.15 -2.92 -11.98
C VAL A 185 16.75 -3.05 -12.59
N LEU A 186 16.46 -2.27 -13.63
CA LEU A 186 15.22 -2.44 -14.40
C LEU A 186 15.54 -3.18 -15.71
N ILE A 187 14.76 -4.20 -16.03
CA ILE A 187 14.91 -4.98 -17.27
C ILE A 187 13.76 -4.62 -18.21
N THR A 188 14.10 -4.21 -19.43
CA THR A 188 13.12 -3.76 -20.44
C THR A 188 13.35 -4.44 -21.79
N PHE A 189 12.26 -4.67 -22.52
CA PHE A 189 12.24 -5.24 -23.87
C PHE A 189 11.47 -4.33 -24.80
N ASP A 190 12.04 -4.02 -25.96
CA ASP A 190 11.38 -3.23 -27.00
C ASP A 190 10.82 -4.13 -28.12
N ASP A 191 9.89 -3.57 -28.89
CA ASP A 191 9.28 -4.07 -30.14
C ASP A 191 8.17 -5.14 -30.06
N GLY A 192 8.07 -5.90 -28.97
CA GLY A 192 7.04 -6.94 -28.84
C GLY A 192 7.21 -8.14 -29.78
N TYR A 193 8.41 -8.67 -29.92
CA TYR A 193 8.69 -9.88 -30.72
C TYR A 193 8.12 -11.16 -30.08
N ALA A 194 7.81 -12.16 -30.90
CA ALA A 194 7.28 -13.45 -30.40
C ALA A 194 8.23 -14.15 -29.40
N GLY A 195 9.54 -13.96 -29.55
CA GLY A 195 10.56 -14.48 -28.62
C GLY A 195 10.39 -14.00 -27.18
N HIS A 196 9.73 -12.85 -26.97
CA HIS A 196 9.37 -12.36 -25.64
C HIS A 196 8.45 -13.34 -24.89
N TYR A 197 7.48 -13.92 -25.58
CA TYR A 197 6.59 -14.91 -24.97
C TYR A 197 7.19 -16.32 -24.98
N GLU A 198 7.84 -16.69 -26.08
CA GLU A 198 8.33 -18.06 -26.28
C GLU A 198 9.57 -18.39 -25.42
N HIS A 199 10.42 -17.40 -25.16
CA HIS A 199 11.73 -17.60 -24.54
C HIS A 199 11.94 -16.76 -23.28
N VAL A 200 11.62 -15.46 -23.33
CA VAL A 200 11.86 -14.54 -22.19
C VAL A 200 10.91 -14.80 -21.05
N TYR A 201 9.59 -14.78 -21.31
CA TYR A 201 8.57 -14.87 -20.27
C TYR A 201 8.70 -16.12 -19.37
N PRO A 202 8.93 -17.35 -19.89
CA PRO A 202 9.16 -18.53 -19.06
C PRO A 202 10.41 -18.42 -18.18
N LEU A 203 11.45 -17.74 -18.65
CA LEU A 203 12.67 -17.51 -17.87
C LEU A 203 12.43 -16.49 -16.76
N LEU A 204 11.72 -15.39 -17.04
CA LEU A 204 11.33 -14.42 -16.01
C LEU A 204 10.51 -15.09 -14.89
N GLN A 205 9.56 -15.96 -15.25
CA GLN A 205 8.80 -16.75 -14.27
C GLN A 205 9.70 -17.72 -13.49
N LYS A 206 10.60 -18.44 -14.17
CA LYS A 206 11.53 -19.38 -13.52
C LYS A 206 12.41 -18.70 -12.48
N TYR A 207 12.86 -17.48 -12.75
CA TYR A 207 13.77 -16.74 -11.88
C TYR A 207 13.08 -15.69 -11.00
N GLN A 208 11.75 -15.53 -11.11
CA GLN A 208 10.95 -14.53 -10.39
C GLN A 208 11.47 -13.09 -10.59
N VAL A 209 11.77 -12.75 -11.85
CA VAL A 209 12.37 -11.47 -12.23
C VAL A 209 11.33 -10.58 -12.91
N PRO A 210 11.00 -9.39 -12.36
CA PRO A 210 10.13 -8.44 -13.03
C PRO A 210 10.78 -7.84 -14.29
N ALA A 211 9.97 -7.53 -15.31
CA ALA A 211 10.40 -6.86 -16.53
C ALA A 211 9.30 -6.02 -17.19
N THR A 212 9.71 -5.06 -18.01
CA THR A 212 8.83 -4.18 -18.80
C THR A 212 8.93 -4.51 -20.29
N PHE A 213 7.80 -4.56 -20.98
CA PHE A 213 7.73 -4.76 -22.43
C PHE A 213 7.10 -3.54 -23.09
N PHE A 214 7.90 -2.80 -23.86
CA PHE A 214 7.44 -1.69 -24.69
C PHE A 214 6.96 -2.26 -26.04
N VAL A 215 5.65 -2.23 -26.24
CA VAL A 215 4.98 -2.86 -27.37
C VAL A 215 4.35 -1.79 -28.26
N PHE A 216 4.48 -1.94 -29.58
CA PHE A 216 3.76 -1.10 -30.52
C PHE A 216 2.60 -1.86 -31.18
N PRO A 217 1.35 -1.47 -30.91
CA PRO A 217 0.17 -2.29 -31.22
C PRO A 217 -0.09 -2.47 -32.72
N GLY A 218 0.42 -1.59 -33.58
CA GLY A 218 0.23 -1.68 -35.03
C GLY A 218 0.86 -2.92 -35.69
N LYS A 219 1.64 -3.70 -34.94
CA LYS A 219 2.25 -4.95 -35.40
C LYS A 219 1.96 -6.17 -34.55
N VAL A 220 1.17 -6.08 -33.49
CA VAL A 220 0.69 -7.25 -32.73
C VAL A 220 -0.15 -8.14 -33.65
N ASP A 221 -0.11 -9.47 -33.45
CA ASP A 221 -0.68 -10.48 -34.36
C ASP A 221 -0.09 -10.41 -35.79
N GLY A 222 1.17 -10.03 -35.92
CA GLY A 222 1.76 -9.68 -37.21
C GLY A 222 3.22 -10.07 -37.36
N THR A 223 3.92 -9.29 -38.18
CA THR A 223 5.35 -9.47 -38.42
C THR A 223 6.08 -8.13 -38.55
N VAL A 224 7.27 -8.05 -37.97
CA VAL A 224 8.21 -6.91 -38.06
C VAL A 224 9.50 -7.43 -38.68
N ALA A 225 9.95 -6.79 -39.78
CA ALA A 225 11.18 -7.18 -40.49
C ALA A 225 11.27 -8.68 -40.86
N GLY A 226 10.13 -9.37 -41.04
CA GLY A 226 10.06 -10.80 -41.33
C GLY A 226 9.97 -11.73 -40.11
N ARG A 227 10.00 -11.17 -38.89
CA ARG A 227 9.87 -11.89 -37.62
C ARG A 227 8.45 -11.79 -37.08
N SER A 228 7.95 -12.87 -36.49
CA SER A 228 6.66 -12.86 -35.79
C SER A 228 6.71 -11.95 -34.56
N THR A 229 5.61 -11.27 -34.31
CA THR A 229 5.40 -10.49 -33.09
C THR A 229 4.50 -11.23 -32.12
N LEU A 230 4.40 -10.70 -30.90
CA LEU A 230 3.44 -11.16 -29.92
C LEU A 230 2.02 -11.11 -30.48
N THR A 231 1.22 -12.10 -30.06
CA THR A 231 -0.22 -12.08 -30.28
C THR A 231 -0.94 -11.34 -29.16
N TRP A 232 -2.17 -10.88 -29.41
CA TRP A 232 -2.97 -10.24 -28.36
C TRP A 232 -3.26 -11.19 -27.19
N ASP A 233 -3.45 -12.49 -27.44
CA ASP A 233 -3.70 -13.48 -26.39
C ASP A 233 -2.45 -13.74 -25.54
N GLN A 234 -1.27 -13.76 -26.16
CA GLN A 234 0.01 -13.83 -25.44
C GLN A 234 0.23 -12.58 -24.58
N LEU A 235 -0.02 -11.38 -25.12
CA LEU A 235 0.08 -10.13 -24.37
C LEU A 235 -0.88 -10.09 -23.18
N LYS A 236 -2.12 -10.52 -23.34
CA LYS A 236 -3.09 -10.63 -22.22
C LYS A 236 -2.62 -11.59 -21.14
N THR A 237 -2.02 -12.71 -21.54
CA THR A 237 -1.47 -13.69 -20.61
C THR A 237 -0.32 -13.08 -19.81
N MET A 238 0.63 -12.43 -20.50
CA MET A 238 1.76 -11.75 -19.87
C MET A 238 1.28 -10.62 -18.94
N ALA A 239 0.34 -9.78 -19.38
CA ALA A 239 -0.18 -8.64 -18.63
C ALA A 239 -0.92 -9.02 -17.33
N ALA A 240 -1.38 -10.27 -17.20
CA ALA A 240 -2.02 -10.77 -15.98
C ALA A 240 -1.01 -11.25 -14.91
N ASP A 241 0.26 -11.35 -15.26
CA ASP A 241 1.33 -11.79 -14.37
C ASP A 241 1.95 -10.58 -13.66
N PRO A 242 2.01 -10.56 -12.31
CA PRO A 242 2.55 -9.42 -11.55
C PRO A 242 4.04 -9.15 -11.82
N LEU A 243 4.77 -10.08 -12.44
CA LEU A 243 6.15 -9.84 -12.87
C LEU A 243 6.25 -8.92 -14.10
N ILE A 244 5.16 -8.71 -14.84
CA ILE A 244 5.21 -8.13 -16.18
C ILE A 244 4.50 -6.78 -16.23
N THR A 245 5.23 -5.76 -16.69
CA THR A 245 4.64 -4.47 -17.06
C THR A 245 4.57 -4.34 -18.58
N ILE A 246 3.38 -4.08 -19.13
CA ILE A 246 3.22 -3.73 -20.54
C ILE A 246 3.19 -2.21 -20.68
N ALA A 247 3.97 -1.69 -21.63
CA ALA A 247 4.16 -0.27 -21.91
C ALA A 247 4.10 0.01 -23.42
N SER A 248 4.04 1.28 -23.80
CA SER A 248 3.83 1.73 -25.18
C SER A 248 5.13 2.01 -25.92
N HIS A 249 5.19 1.64 -27.21
CA HIS A 249 6.34 1.92 -28.07
C HIS A 249 5.95 2.59 -29.40
N SER A 250 5.02 3.55 -29.36
CA SER A 250 4.32 4.14 -30.52
C SER A 250 3.35 3.16 -31.21
N VAL A 251 2.69 3.53 -32.31
CA VAL A 251 1.77 2.64 -33.05
C VAL A 251 2.52 1.86 -34.12
N THR A 252 3.29 2.55 -34.95
CA THR A 252 3.91 1.99 -36.15
C THR A 252 5.43 1.90 -36.09
N HIS A 253 6.04 2.38 -35.00
CA HIS A 253 7.49 2.46 -34.81
C HIS A 253 8.17 3.35 -35.89
N PRO A 254 7.83 4.65 -35.98
CA PRO A 254 8.49 5.58 -36.88
C PRO A 254 9.97 5.74 -36.53
N PRO A 255 10.90 5.82 -37.50
CA PRO A 255 12.34 5.97 -37.22
C PRO A 255 12.73 7.27 -36.50
N ASP A 256 11.87 8.29 -36.56
CA ASP A 256 12.10 9.57 -35.88
C ASP A 256 10.80 10.34 -35.69
N LEU A 257 10.27 10.33 -34.47
CA LEU A 257 9.05 11.04 -34.09
C LEU A 257 9.13 12.55 -34.33
N ARG A 258 10.33 13.14 -34.32
CA ARG A 258 10.52 14.60 -34.50
C ARG A 258 10.15 15.07 -35.89
N THR A 259 10.20 14.17 -36.88
CA THR A 259 9.94 14.47 -38.29
C THR A 259 8.45 14.45 -38.65
N LEU A 260 7.61 13.90 -37.76
CA LEU A 260 6.17 13.75 -37.98
C LEU A 260 5.44 15.08 -37.81
N SER A 261 4.36 15.27 -38.56
CA SER A 261 3.37 16.31 -38.28
C SER A 261 2.72 16.12 -36.90
N ASP A 262 2.04 17.14 -36.38
CA ASP A 262 1.38 17.02 -35.07
C ASP A 262 0.25 15.97 -35.07
N GLU A 263 -0.44 15.78 -36.20
CA GLU A 263 -1.48 14.75 -36.36
C GLU A 263 -0.86 13.34 -36.34
N GLU A 264 0.23 13.13 -37.07
CA GLU A 264 0.94 11.85 -37.10
C GLU A 264 1.59 11.54 -35.74
N LEU A 265 2.19 12.54 -35.08
CA LEU A 265 2.76 12.38 -33.75
C LEU A 265 1.67 12.03 -32.72
N ALA A 266 0.52 12.70 -32.77
CA ALA A 266 -0.61 12.39 -31.90
C ALA A 266 -1.12 10.96 -32.15
N TYR A 267 -1.23 10.54 -33.42
CA TYR A 267 -1.56 9.16 -33.76
C TYR A 267 -0.57 8.18 -33.11
N GLU A 268 0.73 8.39 -33.30
CA GLU A 268 1.75 7.48 -32.77
C GLU A 268 1.75 7.38 -31.24
N VAL A 269 1.52 8.49 -30.54
CA VAL A 269 1.64 8.53 -29.07
C VAL A 269 0.32 8.19 -28.38
N VAL A 270 -0.78 8.80 -28.82
CA VAL A 270 -2.11 8.69 -28.17
C VAL A 270 -2.81 7.40 -28.57
N GLU A 271 -2.86 7.08 -29.88
CA GLU A 271 -3.56 5.86 -30.32
C GLU A 271 -2.86 4.60 -29.86
N SER A 272 -1.53 4.63 -29.68
CA SER A 272 -0.81 3.49 -29.12
C SER A 272 -1.27 3.15 -27.70
N LYS A 273 -1.36 4.17 -26.84
CA LYS A 273 -1.90 4.02 -25.48
C LYS A 273 -3.31 3.43 -25.53
N GLN A 274 -4.19 4.06 -26.32
CA GLN A 274 -5.61 3.70 -26.37
C GLN A 274 -5.82 2.28 -26.91
N GLN A 275 -5.07 1.86 -27.93
CA GLN A 275 -5.18 0.51 -28.47
C GLN A 275 -4.74 -0.55 -27.45
N LEU A 276 -3.62 -0.34 -26.77
CA LEU A 276 -3.13 -1.25 -25.74
C LEU A 276 -4.09 -1.32 -24.54
N GLU A 277 -4.56 -0.17 -24.03
CA GLU A 277 -5.52 -0.12 -22.92
C GLU A 277 -6.85 -0.81 -23.29
N ALA A 278 -7.36 -0.59 -24.50
CA ALA A 278 -8.60 -1.19 -24.98
C ALA A 278 -8.50 -2.73 -25.10
N GLN A 279 -7.34 -3.24 -25.52
CA GLN A 279 -7.15 -4.68 -25.71
C GLN A 279 -6.80 -5.42 -24.41
N LEU A 280 -6.10 -4.77 -23.48
CA LEU A 280 -5.59 -5.42 -22.27
C LEU A 280 -6.43 -5.12 -21.01
N GLY A 281 -7.20 -4.03 -20.98
CA GLY A 281 -8.01 -3.65 -19.82
C GLY A 281 -7.19 -3.16 -18.62
N ILE A 282 -5.92 -2.81 -18.83
CA ILE A 282 -4.99 -2.26 -17.84
C ILE A 282 -4.54 -0.86 -18.27
N PRO A 283 -4.15 0.03 -17.33
CA PRO A 283 -3.57 1.33 -17.69
C PRO A 283 -2.18 1.17 -18.31
N ILE A 284 -1.88 1.96 -19.35
CA ILE A 284 -0.55 1.97 -19.98
C ILE A 284 0.18 3.24 -19.56
N GLN A 285 1.10 3.11 -18.60
CA GLN A 285 1.68 4.25 -17.88
C GLN A 285 2.98 4.77 -18.48
N TYR A 286 3.69 3.96 -19.28
CA TYR A 286 5.05 4.27 -19.75
C TYR A 286 5.14 4.25 -21.26
N PHE A 287 6.02 5.11 -21.80
CA PHE A 287 6.32 5.20 -23.22
C PHE A 287 7.81 5.02 -23.47
N SER A 288 8.19 4.34 -24.54
CA SER A 288 9.58 4.30 -25.03
C SER A 288 9.63 4.96 -26.41
N TYR A 289 10.56 5.90 -26.63
CA TYR A 289 10.73 6.54 -27.92
C TYR A 289 11.37 5.58 -28.93
N PRO A 290 10.72 5.29 -30.08
CA PRO A 290 11.34 4.53 -31.16
C PRO A 290 12.71 5.13 -31.49
N THR A 291 13.74 4.26 -31.50
CA THR A 291 15.15 4.60 -31.71
C THR A 291 15.71 5.73 -30.81
N GLY A 292 15.06 6.05 -29.69
CA GLY A 292 15.50 7.08 -28.73
C GLY A 292 15.40 8.54 -29.21
N HIS A 293 14.83 8.80 -30.39
CA HIS A 293 14.78 10.16 -30.94
C HIS A 293 13.60 10.96 -30.38
N TYR A 294 13.90 12.06 -29.68
CA TYR A 294 12.91 12.99 -29.16
C TYR A 294 13.41 14.44 -29.21
N ASP A 295 12.48 15.38 -29.11
CA ASP A 295 12.71 16.78 -28.79
C ASP A 295 11.64 17.25 -27.79
N GLU A 296 11.64 18.53 -27.42
CA GLU A 296 10.65 19.09 -26.48
C GLU A 296 9.21 18.89 -26.97
N ARG A 297 8.96 18.98 -28.28
CA ARG A 297 7.63 18.78 -28.88
C ARG A 297 7.17 17.33 -28.71
N VAL A 298 8.04 16.36 -28.99
CA VAL A 298 7.73 14.93 -28.84
C VAL A 298 7.55 14.57 -27.36
N ALA A 299 8.42 15.04 -26.47
CA ALA A 299 8.28 14.81 -25.03
C ALA A 299 6.98 15.42 -24.48
N GLN A 300 6.58 16.60 -24.97
CA GLN A 300 5.30 17.22 -24.62
C GLN A 300 4.10 16.42 -25.14
N ALA A 301 4.17 15.84 -26.35
CA ALA A 301 3.11 14.95 -26.83
C ALA A 301 2.94 13.70 -25.94
N VAL A 302 4.05 13.13 -25.44
CA VAL A 302 4.04 12.02 -24.47
C VAL A 302 3.44 12.46 -23.13
N ALA A 303 3.80 13.67 -22.66
CA ALA A 303 3.20 14.27 -21.48
C ALA A 303 1.67 14.43 -21.62
N ASP A 304 1.24 15.04 -22.72
CA ASP A 304 -0.16 15.37 -22.99
C ASP A 304 -1.02 14.11 -23.19
N ALA A 305 -0.42 13.01 -23.65
CA ALA A 305 -1.07 11.71 -23.74
C ALA A 305 -1.24 10.99 -22.38
N GLY A 306 -0.71 11.57 -21.28
CA GLY A 306 -0.88 11.07 -19.93
C GLY A 306 0.00 9.87 -19.59
N TYR A 307 1.19 9.78 -20.17
CA TYR A 307 2.23 8.87 -19.70
C TYR A 307 2.93 9.45 -18.46
N LEU A 308 3.27 8.60 -17.50
CA LEU A 308 3.96 9.00 -16.26
C LEU A 308 5.47 9.19 -16.47
N ALA A 309 6.05 8.44 -17.40
CA ALA A 309 7.46 8.53 -17.76
C ALA A 309 7.70 8.09 -19.21
N GLY A 310 8.78 8.60 -19.79
CA GLY A 310 9.28 8.28 -21.12
C GLY A 310 10.69 7.70 -21.03
N PHE A 311 10.97 6.66 -21.81
CA PHE A 311 12.26 5.98 -21.86
C PHE A 311 12.92 6.22 -23.20
N THR A 312 14.20 6.55 -23.17
CA THR A 312 14.99 6.84 -24.37
C THR A 312 16.21 5.92 -24.44
N MET A 313 16.99 6.09 -25.50
CA MET A 313 18.31 5.49 -25.67
C MET A 313 19.22 6.49 -26.38
N ARG A 314 20.52 6.38 -26.13
CA ARG A 314 21.56 7.10 -26.88
C ARG A 314 22.55 6.12 -27.46
N GLU A 315 23.06 6.40 -28.65
CA GLU A 315 24.13 5.60 -29.25
C GLU A 315 25.47 5.77 -28.53
N SER A 316 25.64 6.84 -27.75
CA SER A 316 26.85 7.16 -27.00
C SER A 316 26.53 7.86 -25.69
N ASP A 317 27.33 7.64 -24.65
CA ASP A 317 27.17 8.26 -23.32
C ASP A 317 25.85 7.87 -22.64
N GLU A 318 25.58 6.55 -22.57
CA GLU A 318 24.46 5.98 -21.82
C GLU A 318 24.57 6.34 -20.32
N LYS A 319 23.43 6.62 -19.70
CA LYS A 319 23.38 7.12 -18.32
C LYS A 319 22.48 6.27 -17.45
N PHE A 320 22.77 6.28 -16.15
CA PHE A 320 21.85 5.76 -15.14
C PHE A 320 20.56 6.58 -15.10
N ALA A 321 19.47 5.93 -14.68
CA ALA A 321 18.16 6.56 -14.65
C ALA A 321 18.14 7.88 -13.86
N GLY A 322 18.85 7.96 -12.71
CA GLY A 322 18.95 9.17 -11.90
C GLY A 322 19.66 10.34 -12.59
N ALA A 323 20.53 10.07 -13.56
CA ALA A 323 21.27 11.08 -14.32
C ALA A 323 20.56 11.49 -15.63
N SER A 324 19.33 11.03 -15.84
CA SER A 324 18.50 11.42 -16.99
C SER A 324 18.10 12.89 -16.90
N GLU A 325 17.73 13.51 -18.03
CA GLU A 325 17.31 14.91 -18.03
C GLU A 325 15.98 15.12 -17.31
N SER A 326 15.07 14.16 -17.41
CA SER A 326 13.74 14.20 -16.79
C SER A 326 13.12 12.80 -16.74
N LEU A 327 11.98 12.67 -16.06
CA LEU A 327 11.10 11.50 -16.10
C LEU A 327 10.55 11.20 -17.50
N LEU A 328 10.50 12.19 -18.38
CA LEU A 328 10.10 11.98 -19.77
C LEU A 328 11.23 11.42 -20.64
N THR A 329 12.45 11.31 -20.12
CA THR A 329 13.64 11.00 -20.92
C THR A 329 14.59 10.05 -20.17
N ILE A 330 14.04 9.05 -19.48
CA ILE A 330 14.79 8.08 -18.70
C ILE A 330 15.73 7.30 -19.62
N GLU A 331 17.02 7.42 -19.35
CA GLU A 331 18.10 6.80 -20.14
C GLU A 331 18.20 5.30 -19.85
N ARG A 332 18.59 4.55 -20.89
CA ARG A 332 18.74 3.09 -20.86
C ARG A 332 20.10 2.67 -21.41
N PHE A 333 20.55 1.51 -20.98
CA PHE A 333 21.75 0.84 -21.47
C PHE A 333 21.37 -0.33 -22.38
N GLY A 334 22.03 -0.45 -23.53
CA GLY A 334 22.02 -1.67 -24.30
C GLY A 334 22.55 -2.85 -23.47
N GLN A 335 21.91 -4.01 -23.63
CA GLN A 335 22.20 -5.21 -22.84
C GLN A 335 23.67 -5.66 -22.83
N SER A 336 24.45 -5.31 -23.86
CA SER A 336 25.90 -5.57 -23.94
C SER A 336 26.71 -4.92 -22.81
N ASN A 337 26.17 -3.91 -22.14
CA ASN A 337 26.82 -3.21 -21.03
C ASN A 337 26.67 -3.92 -19.68
N LEU A 338 25.90 -5.00 -19.58
CA LEU A 338 25.58 -5.67 -18.31
C LEU A 338 26.82 -5.86 -17.43
N GLN A 339 27.91 -6.40 -17.99
CA GLN A 339 29.13 -6.70 -17.24
C GLN A 339 29.78 -5.44 -16.62
N ALA A 340 29.73 -4.30 -17.31
CA ALA A 340 30.27 -3.04 -16.81
C ALA A 340 29.40 -2.45 -15.69
N LEU A 341 28.11 -2.79 -15.64
CA LEU A 341 27.13 -2.23 -14.70
C LEU A 341 27.11 -2.95 -13.35
N LEU A 342 27.56 -4.21 -13.27
CA LEU A 342 27.46 -5.05 -12.06
C LEU A 342 28.11 -4.42 -10.81
N GLU A 343 29.24 -3.75 -10.99
CA GLU A 343 30.03 -3.17 -9.89
C GLU A 343 29.58 -1.76 -9.50
N VAL A 344 28.89 -1.08 -10.41
CA VAL A 344 28.55 0.35 -10.27
C VAL A 344 27.09 0.58 -9.94
N ALA A 345 26.21 -0.41 -10.14
CA ALA A 345 24.80 -0.35 -9.77
C ALA A 345 24.64 -0.05 -8.27
N TRP A 346 23.89 1.01 -7.96
CA TRP A 346 23.74 1.50 -6.59
C TRP A 346 22.43 2.28 -6.43
N GLY A 347 21.63 1.95 -5.42
CA GLY A 347 20.31 2.56 -5.18
C GLY A 347 20.32 3.98 -4.57
N GLY A 348 21.50 4.60 -4.44
CA GLY A 348 21.66 5.91 -3.83
C GLY A 348 21.83 5.87 -2.30
N PRO A 349 21.99 7.04 -1.65
CA PRO A 349 22.09 7.12 -0.21
C PRO A 349 20.75 6.72 0.42
N THR A 350 20.76 5.68 1.26
CA THR A 350 19.60 5.32 2.07
C THR A 350 19.40 6.38 3.14
N ALA A 351 18.28 7.10 3.12
CA ALA A 351 17.76 7.67 4.37
C ALA A 351 17.54 6.48 5.30
N ALA A 352 18.24 6.44 6.44
CA ALA A 352 18.19 5.32 7.36
C ALA A 352 16.72 4.93 7.65
N GLY A 353 16.31 3.73 7.24
CA GLY A 353 15.06 3.10 7.68
C GLY A 353 13.85 3.10 6.73
N VAL A 354 13.90 3.72 5.53
CA VAL A 354 12.75 3.71 4.61
C VAL A 354 12.90 2.62 3.54
N MET A 355 12.19 1.50 3.73
CA MET A 355 12.11 0.38 2.78
C MET A 355 10.98 0.60 1.74
N PRO A 356 11.07 0.01 0.54
CA PRO A 356 10.28 0.41 -0.63
C PRO A 356 8.77 0.15 -0.50
N VAL A 357 8.00 1.02 -1.15
CA VAL A 357 6.58 0.89 -1.60
C VAL A 357 6.50 -0.16 -2.72
N VAL A 358 5.79 -1.26 -2.48
CA VAL A 358 5.27 -2.15 -3.54
C VAL A 358 3.97 -1.51 -4.01
N ALA A 359 3.97 -1.07 -5.26
CA ALA A 359 2.83 -0.41 -5.91
C ALA A 359 1.83 -1.40 -6.50
N ASP A 360 1.92 -2.69 -6.19
CA ASP A 360 0.80 -3.58 -6.45
C ASP A 360 -0.26 -3.43 -5.36
N SER A 361 -1.50 -3.27 -5.80
CA SER A 361 -2.70 -3.45 -4.98
C SER A 361 -2.86 -4.89 -4.46
N ALA A 362 -1.90 -5.79 -4.74
CA ALA A 362 -1.87 -7.15 -4.26
C ALA A 362 -1.41 -7.22 -2.79
N PHE A 363 -2.28 -7.76 -1.95
CA PHE A 363 -1.95 -8.07 -0.57
C PHE A 363 -1.10 -9.33 -0.48
N ASN A 364 -0.04 -9.29 0.32
CA ASN A 364 0.87 -10.41 0.56
C ASN A 364 0.60 -11.03 1.94
N PHE A 365 -0.38 -11.93 1.99
CA PHE A 365 -0.71 -12.70 3.19
C PHE A 365 0.08 -14.00 3.32
N ALA A 366 0.87 -14.35 2.30
CA ALA A 366 1.64 -15.59 2.21
C ALA A 366 3.03 -15.49 2.84
N THR A 367 3.44 -14.31 3.33
CA THR A 367 4.70 -14.16 4.05
C THR A 367 4.58 -14.76 5.45
N PRO A 368 5.60 -15.50 5.96
CA PRO A 368 5.62 -15.94 7.36
C PRO A 368 5.43 -14.79 8.35
N VAL A 369 4.78 -15.07 9.48
CA VAL A 369 4.61 -14.07 10.54
C VAL A 369 5.94 -13.85 11.25
N ALA A 370 6.40 -12.60 11.32
CA ALA A 370 7.68 -12.23 11.94
C ALA A 370 7.53 -11.02 12.87
N VAL A 371 8.32 -10.99 13.94
CA VAL A 371 8.38 -9.85 14.87
C VAL A 371 9.64 -9.04 14.61
N GLN A 372 9.51 -7.73 14.58
CA GLN A 372 10.61 -6.78 14.56
C GLN A 372 10.45 -5.78 15.70
N THR A 373 11.54 -5.41 16.34
CA THR A 373 11.58 -4.24 17.23
C THR A 373 12.45 -3.17 16.58
N ILE A 374 11.93 -1.95 16.56
CA ILE A 374 12.60 -0.79 15.98
C ILE A 374 12.89 0.18 17.11
N ASP A 375 14.17 0.53 17.25
CA ASP A 375 14.67 1.55 18.15
C ASP A 375 15.24 2.70 17.31
N GLN A 376 14.63 3.88 17.40
CA GLN A 376 15.05 5.10 16.72
C GLN A 376 15.13 6.26 17.72
N GLU A 377 16.33 6.76 17.96
CA GLU A 377 16.60 7.81 18.95
C GLU A 377 15.97 7.50 20.33
N ASP A 378 14.89 8.22 20.68
CA ASP A 378 14.14 8.10 21.94
C ASP A 378 12.80 7.34 21.78
N GLN A 379 12.58 6.68 20.64
CA GLN A 379 11.35 5.96 20.32
C GLN A 379 11.62 4.47 20.06
N SER A 380 10.85 3.63 20.74
CA SER A 380 10.93 2.17 20.60
C SER A 380 9.54 1.61 20.37
N PHE A 381 9.40 0.73 19.38
CA PHE A 381 8.14 0.07 19.05
C PHE A 381 8.38 -1.31 18.42
N SER A 382 7.43 -2.23 18.63
CA SER A 382 7.44 -3.54 17.99
C SER A 382 6.37 -3.65 16.94
N LEU A 383 6.71 -4.34 15.86
CA LEU A 383 5.87 -4.69 14.73
C LEU A 383 5.80 -6.21 14.64
N ILE A 384 4.65 -6.75 14.28
CA ILE A 384 4.49 -8.12 13.81
C ILE A 384 3.92 -8.03 12.40
N SER A 385 4.62 -8.58 11.42
CA SER A 385 4.24 -8.52 10.01
C SER A 385 4.01 -9.90 9.39
N GLY A 386 3.25 -9.95 8.30
CA GLY A 386 2.99 -11.16 7.52
C GLY A 386 1.74 -11.94 7.96
N GLY A 387 1.51 -13.10 7.36
CA GLY A 387 0.34 -13.95 7.59
C GLY A 387 -0.97 -13.35 7.08
N GLN A 388 -2.05 -14.10 7.28
CA GLN A 388 -3.41 -13.65 6.97
C GLN A 388 -4.01 -12.90 8.17
N PRO A 389 -4.58 -11.71 7.98
CA PRO A 389 -5.17 -10.96 9.07
C PRO A 389 -6.57 -11.49 9.38
N VAL A 390 -6.88 -11.58 10.68
CA VAL A 390 -8.15 -12.10 11.20
C VAL A 390 -8.56 -11.29 12.42
N THR A 391 -9.84 -11.24 12.79
CA THR A 391 -10.25 -10.71 14.09
C THR A 391 -10.83 -11.80 14.99
N ILE A 392 -10.77 -11.58 16.30
CA ILE A 392 -11.56 -12.34 17.28
C ILE A 392 -12.39 -11.37 18.10
N HIS A 393 -13.71 -11.59 18.12
CA HIS A 393 -14.63 -10.88 19.01
C HIS A 393 -15.05 -11.83 20.14
N ALA A 394 -14.49 -11.61 21.33
CA ALA A 394 -14.70 -12.45 22.49
C ALA A 394 -16.10 -12.26 23.11
N ASN A 395 -16.56 -13.25 23.87
CA ASN A 395 -17.81 -13.16 24.64
C ASN A 395 -17.69 -12.26 25.90
N SER A 396 -16.46 -11.91 26.28
CA SER A 396 -16.12 -11.04 27.39
C SER A 396 -14.79 -10.36 27.08
N ARG A 397 -14.08 -9.87 28.09
CA ARG A 397 -12.76 -9.25 27.95
C ARG A 397 -11.68 -10.17 28.49
N TYR A 398 -10.61 -10.30 27.73
CA TYR A 398 -9.49 -11.18 28.06
C TYR A 398 -8.17 -10.48 27.74
N GLN A 399 -7.08 -11.01 28.29
CA GLN A 399 -5.74 -10.67 27.83
C GLN A 399 -5.48 -11.31 26.46
N LEU A 400 -4.65 -10.68 25.61
CA LEU A 400 -4.31 -11.28 24.31
C LEU A 400 -3.73 -12.71 24.43
N PRO A 401 -2.78 -13.00 25.33
CA PRO A 401 -2.34 -14.38 25.59
C PRO A 401 -3.46 -15.39 25.84
N GLU A 402 -4.50 -14.98 26.57
CA GLU A 402 -5.65 -15.85 26.88
C GLU A 402 -6.51 -16.09 25.63
N MET A 403 -6.72 -15.06 24.81
CA MET A 403 -7.45 -15.19 23.54
C MET A 403 -6.68 -15.99 22.48
N LEU A 404 -5.35 -15.96 22.53
CA LEU A 404 -4.46 -16.76 21.67
C LEU A 404 -4.29 -18.19 22.17
N ALA A 405 -4.70 -18.53 23.40
CA ALA A 405 -4.56 -19.89 23.90
C ALA A 405 -5.46 -20.85 23.11
N GLY A 406 -4.87 -21.90 22.55
CA GLY A 406 -5.56 -22.81 21.61
C GLY A 406 -5.60 -22.27 20.17
N SER A 407 -5.23 -21.00 20.00
CA SER A 407 -4.94 -20.18 18.81
C SER A 407 -4.21 -20.86 17.62
N ASN A 408 -4.56 -20.56 16.36
CA ASN A 408 -3.63 -20.67 15.23
C ASN A 408 -3.08 -19.28 14.83
N VAL A 409 -3.50 -18.23 15.54
CA VAL A 409 -2.95 -16.88 15.40
C VAL A 409 -1.58 -16.84 16.06
N ALA A 410 -0.56 -16.44 15.31
CA ALA A 410 0.81 -16.36 15.79
C ALA A 410 1.11 -15.02 16.46
N GLY A 411 0.51 -13.92 16.02
CA GLY A 411 0.68 -12.61 16.63
C GLY A 411 -0.61 -11.81 16.63
N ALA A 412 -0.84 -11.02 17.66
CA ALA A 412 -2.05 -10.21 17.78
C ALA A 412 -1.82 -8.90 18.53
N VAL A 413 -2.69 -7.94 18.26
CA VAL A 413 -2.80 -6.65 18.94
C VAL A 413 -4.25 -6.47 19.39
N ASP A 414 -4.50 -5.66 20.43
CA ASP A 414 -5.85 -5.23 20.77
C ASP A 414 -6.50 -4.54 19.56
N GLY A 415 -7.73 -4.91 19.22
CA GLY A 415 -8.40 -4.33 18.05
C GLY A 415 -9.11 -3.01 18.36
N GLY A 416 -10.06 -2.59 17.51
CA GLY A 416 -10.74 -1.30 17.66
C GLY A 416 -11.65 -1.22 18.88
N PHE A 417 -11.08 -0.90 20.05
CA PHE A 417 -11.80 -0.93 21.32
C PHE A 417 -11.90 0.46 21.95
N PHE A 418 -13.13 0.97 22.03
CA PHE A 418 -13.48 2.16 22.81
C PHE A 418 -14.77 1.81 23.53
N SER A 419 -14.81 1.77 24.86
CA SER A 419 -16.07 1.78 25.61
C SER A 419 -15.82 2.20 27.06
N LEU A 420 -16.91 2.66 27.68
CA LEU A 420 -17.01 3.43 28.90
C LEU A 420 -16.41 2.74 30.13
N LYS A 421 -15.96 3.60 31.04
CA LYS A 421 -15.11 3.46 32.23
C LYS A 421 -15.28 2.25 33.16
N TYR A 422 -16.25 1.33 32.99
CA TYR A 422 -16.46 0.18 33.89
C TYR A 422 -17.23 -0.96 33.22
N LEU A 423 -16.61 -1.99 32.64
CA LEU A 423 -17.39 -3.12 32.08
C LEU A 423 -16.62 -4.46 32.01
N ASP A 424 -17.25 -5.51 32.54
CA ASP A 424 -17.04 -6.94 32.22
C ASP A 424 -17.93 -7.32 31.02
N SER A 425 -17.85 -6.59 29.91
CA SER A 425 -18.70 -6.83 28.71
C SER A 425 -17.91 -6.82 27.42
N ASN A 426 -18.48 -7.44 26.38
CA ASN A 426 -17.93 -7.52 25.03
C ASN A 426 -18.45 -6.46 24.03
N VAL A 427 -19.14 -5.43 24.52
CA VAL A 427 -19.75 -4.42 23.63
C VAL A 427 -18.69 -3.53 22.99
N MET A 428 -18.72 -3.46 21.65
CA MET A 428 -17.92 -2.57 20.82
C MET A 428 -18.71 -1.27 20.54
N ILE A 429 -18.02 -0.13 20.40
CA ILE A 429 -18.67 1.15 20.07
C ILE A 429 -19.18 1.20 18.63
N GLY A 430 -18.44 0.61 17.70
CA GLY A 430 -18.82 0.46 16.29
C GLY A 430 -19.41 -0.91 15.99
N PRO A 431 -19.93 -1.13 14.76
CA PRO A 431 -20.26 -2.47 14.31
C PRO A 431 -19.03 -3.36 14.32
N VAL A 432 -19.25 -4.64 14.57
CA VAL A 432 -18.21 -5.66 14.49
C VAL A 432 -18.70 -6.86 13.68
N LEU A 433 -17.86 -7.33 12.78
CA LEU A 433 -17.96 -8.62 12.11
C LEU A 433 -16.64 -9.32 12.39
N SER A 434 -16.68 -10.59 12.76
CA SER A 434 -15.47 -11.36 13.01
C SER A 434 -15.62 -12.76 12.45
N GLN A 435 -14.59 -13.26 11.79
CA GLN A 435 -14.58 -14.63 11.29
C GLN A 435 -14.68 -15.69 12.41
N SER A 436 -14.30 -15.31 13.64
CA SER A 436 -14.40 -16.17 14.82
C SER A 436 -15.85 -16.45 15.22
N THR A 437 -16.71 -15.44 15.16
CA THR A 437 -18.13 -15.55 15.54
C THR A 437 -19.03 -15.77 14.32
N ARG A 438 -18.60 -15.32 13.13
CA ARG A 438 -19.38 -15.23 11.88
C ARG A 438 -20.71 -14.49 12.04
N GLN A 439 -20.80 -13.64 13.07
CA GLN A 439 -21.98 -12.85 13.38
C GLN A 439 -21.65 -11.38 13.25
N PHE A 440 -22.49 -10.66 12.50
CA PHE A 440 -22.47 -9.21 12.46
C PHE A 440 -23.21 -8.67 13.69
N VAL A 441 -22.52 -7.88 14.51
CA VAL A 441 -23.10 -7.15 15.64
C VAL A 441 -23.12 -5.67 15.29
N PRO A 442 -24.30 -5.04 15.15
CA PRO A 442 -24.39 -3.61 14.86
C PRO A 442 -23.89 -2.78 16.04
N GLY A 443 -23.26 -1.65 15.75
CA GLY A 443 -22.93 -0.64 16.75
C GLY A 443 -24.17 0.07 17.28
N TYR A 444 -24.06 0.65 18.47
CA TYR A 444 -25.18 1.32 19.12
C TYR A 444 -25.63 2.56 18.32
N PRO A 445 -26.91 2.66 17.89
CA PRO A 445 -27.38 3.73 17.01
C PRO A 445 -27.18 5.16 17.54
N GLY A 446 -27.12 5.35 18.86
CA GLY A 446 -26.85 6.67 19.45
C GLY A 446 -25.37 7.08 19.47
N GLU A 447 -24.46 6.14 19.20
CA GLU A 447 -23.01 6.36 19.21
C GLU A 447 -22.38 6.25 17.83
N THR A 448 -22.91 5.41 16.95
CA THR A 448 -22.37 5.26 15.58
C THR A 448 -22.28 6.57 14.79
N PRO A 449 -23.20 7.56 14.89
CA PRO A 449 -23.01 8.84 14.20
C PRO A 449 -21.77 9.62 14.64
N LYS A 450 -21.29 9.41 15.88
CA LYS A 450 -20.06 10.03 16.40
C LYS A 450 -18.79 9.41 15.82
N LEU A 451 -18.92 8.28 15.14
CA LEU A 451 -17.83 7.56 14.49
C LEU A 451 -17.69 7.93 13.01
N ASN A 452 -18.61 8.71 12.45
CA ASN A 452 -18.55 9.08 11.04
C ASN A 452 -17.19 9.69 10.67
N GLY A 453 -16.61 9.19 9.59
CA GLY A 453 -15.29 9.58 9.10
C GLY A 453 -14.11 8.84 9.74
N ARG A 454 -14.31 8.12 10.85
CA ARG A 454 -13.26 7.25 11.43
C ARG A 454 -12.96 6.08 10.50
N PRO A 455 -11.75 5.50 10.56
CA PRO A 455 -11.42 4.32 9.77
C PRO A 455 -12.32 3.13 10.13
N LEU A 456 -13.12 2.68 9.18
CA LEU A 456 -13.72 1.36 9.14
C LEU A 456 -12.71 0.41 8.49
N VAL A 457 -12.27 -0.58 9.25
CA VAL A 457 -11.41 -1.67 8.76
C VAL A 457 -12.31 -2.76 8.22
N LEU A 458 -12.04 -3.22 7.00
CA LEU A 458 -12.71 -4.34 6.33
C LEU A 458 -11.64 -5.33 5.88
N ILE A 459 -11.85 -6.62 6.16
CA ILE A 459 -10.93 -7.69 5.79
C ILE A 459 -11.71 -8.72 4.99
N ALA A 460 -11.12 -9.15 3.88
CA ALA A 460 -11.53 -10.29 3.06
C ALA A 460 -10.33 -11.24 2.89
N PRO A 461 -10.52 -12.47 2.36
CA PRO A 461 -9.46 -13.47 2.30
C PRO A 461 -8.18 -13.04 1.56
N ASN A 462 -8.28 -12.09 0.63
CA ASN A 462 -7.20 -11.62 -0.23
C ASN A 462 -7.09 -10.09 -0.29
N GLU A 463 -7.87 -9.36 0.52
CA GLU A 463 -7.93 -7.90 0.45
C GLU A 463 -8.20 -7.29 1.83
N VAL A 464 -7.63 -6.11 2.09
CA VAL A 464 -7.98 -5.28 3.23
C VAL A 464 -8.36 -3.89 2.73
N GLN A 465 -9.47 -3.35 3.21
CA GLN A 465 -9.84 -1.97 2.94
C GLN A 465 -9.95 -1.18 4.23
N PHE A 466 -9.54 0.08 4.14
CA PHE A 466 -9.73 1.06 5.18
C PHE A 466 -10.56 2.20 4.59
N VAL A 467 -11.83 2.31 5.00
CA VAL A 467 -12.76 3.29 4.42
C VAL A 467 -13.30 4.22 5.50
N PRO A 468 -13.70 5.47 5.18
CA PRO A 468 -14.37 6.33 6.15
C PRO A 468 -15.71 5.73 6.57
N PHE A 469 -15.91 5.54 7.87
CA PHE A 469 -17.15 5.01 8.42
C PHE A 469 -18.33 5.96 8.15
N ASP A 470 -19.46 5.39 7.76
CA ASP A 470 -20.74 6.04 7.56
C ASP A 470 -21.83 5.26 8.29
N ALA A 471 -22.34 5.83 9.38
CA ALA A 471 -23.35 5.22 10.23
C ALA A 471 -24.64 4.83 9.50
N THR A 472 -24.96 5.51 8.38
CA THR A 472 -26.18 5.22 7.59
C THR A 472 -26.00 4.01 6.68
N ARG A 473 -24.77 3.68 6.30
CA ARG A 473 -24.44 2.59 5.38
C ARG A 473 -23.83 1.41 6.11
N HIS A 474 -22.77 1.66 6.87
CA HIS A 474 -21.85 0.65 7.40
C HIS A 474 -22.28 0.02 8.72
N ASN A 475 -23.39 0.45 9.33
CA ASN A 475 -23.95 -0.24 10.50
C ASN A 475 -24.84 -1.44 10.14
N THR A 476 -24.63 -2.02 8.95
CA THR A 476 -25.33 -3.21 8.46
C THR A 476 -24.36 -4.09 7.68
N LEU A 477 -24.55 -5.42 7.72
CA LEU A 477 -23.72 -6.36 6.94
C LEU A 477 -23.81 -6.07 5.43
N ALA A 478 -25.00 -5.72 4.93
CA ALA A 478 -25.19 -5.38 3.52
C ALA A 478 -24.36 -4.17 3.10
N GLY A 479 -24.28 -3.13 3.94
CA GLY A 479 -23.46 -1.97 3.68
C GLY A 479 -21.96 -2.25 3.75
N LEU A 480 -21.52 -3.15 4.64
CA LEU A 480 -20.12 -3.61 4.66
C LEU A 480 -19.77 -4.37 3.37
N ALA A 481 -20.64 -5.29 2.95
CA ALA A 481 -20.44 -6.10 1.75
C ALA A 481 -20.50 -5.30 0.44
N GLN A 482 -21.11 -4.11 0.45
CA GLN A 482 -21.08 -3.17 -0.67
C GLN A 482 -19.73 -2.46 -0.82
N GLU A 483 -19.02 -2.21 0.28
CA GLU A 483 -17.67 -1.65 0.25
C GLU A 483 -16.64 -2.73 -0.13
N LEU A 484 -16.70 -3.88 0.54
CA LEU A 484 -15.82 -5.01 0.29
C LEU A 484 -16.64 -6.31 0.12
N PRO A 485 -16.90 -6.74 -1.12
CA PRO A 485 -17.51 -8.04 -1.38
C PRO A 485 -16.69 -9.17 -0.75
N GLY A 486 -17.36 -10.05 0.00
CA GLY A 486 -16.68 -11.16 0.70
C GLY A 486 -16.01 -10.77 2.02
N VAL A 487 -16.35 -9.61 2.59
CA VAL A 487 -15.88 -9.22 3.93
C VAL A 487 -16.15 -10.31 4.98
N THR A 488 -15.09 -10.70 5.69
CA THR A 488 -15.11 -11.69 6.78
C THR A 488 -14.98 -11.03 8.15
N ASP A 489 -14.33 -9.87 8.20
CA ASP A 489 -14.09 -9.14 9.44
C ASP A 489 -14.26 -7.64 9.21
N ALA A 490 -14.82 -6.95 10.20
CA ALA A 490 -15.00 -5.52 10.17
C ALA A 490 -15.02 -4.93 11.57
N PHE A 491 -14.41 -3.77 11.76
CA PHE A 491 -14.53 -2.98 12.99
C PHE A 491 -14.13 -1.52 12.73
N VAL A 492 -14.54 -0.61 13.61
CA VAL A 492 -14.17 0.81 13.52
C VAL A 492 -12.96 1.08 14.42
N ALA A 493 -11.89 1.60 13.84
CA ALA A 493 -10.68 2.05 14.53
C ALA A 493 -10.78 3.52 14.99
N ALA A 494 -9.86 3.98 15.82
CA ALA A 494 -9.91 5.28 16.48
C ALA A 494 -9.77 6.45 15.51
N GLY A 495 -8.78 6.33 14.63
CA GLY A 495 -8.28 7.40 13.77
C GLY A 495 -7.20 6.87 12.85
N TRP A 496 -7.01 7.56 11.74
CA TRP A 496 -5.97 7.24 10.77
C TRP A 496 -4.61 7.74 11.28
N LEU A 497 -3.61 6.88 11.27
CA LEU A 497 -2.22 7.24 11.58
C LEU A 497 -1.45 7.46 10.27
N VAL A 498 -1.60 6.54 9.33
CA VAL A 498 -1.10 6.62 7.95
C VAL A 498 -2.24 6.25 7.02
N LYS A 499 -2.42 6.98 5.92
CA LYS A 499 -3.44 6.68 4.92
C LYS A 499 -2.86 6.95 3.55
N ASP A 500 -2.98 5.98 2.64
CA ASP A 500 -2.47 6.10 1.25
C ASP A 500 -0.97 6.49 1.21
N GLY A 501 -0.19 5.93 2.14
CA GLY A 501 1.23 6.17 2.31
C GLY A 501 1.57 7.45 3.05
N LEU A 502 0.60 8.19 3.60
CA LEU A 502 0.82 9.51 4.18
C LEU A 502 0.47 9.59 5.67
N PRO A 503 1.38 10.13 6.51
CA PRO A 503 1.07 10.37 7.92
C PRO A 503 -0.02 11.42 8.06
N GLN A 504 -0.88 11.26 9.05
CA GLN A 504 -2.07 12.08 9.18
C GLN A 504 -1.85 13.29 10.11
N PRO A 505 -2.25 14.51 9.68
CA PRO A 505 -2.06 15.70 10.49
C PRO A 505 -2.99 15.71 11.71
N ALA A 506 -2.65 16.50 12.72
CA ALA A 506 -3.47 16.69 13.93
C ALA A 506 -4.96 16.98 13.64
N SER A 507 -5.24 17.74 12.58
CA SER A 507 -6.61 18.07 12.15
C SER A 507 -7.45 16.87 11.73
N SER A 508 -6.83 15.77 11.29
CA SER A 508 -7.51 14.54 10.86
C SER A 508 -8.15 13.76 12.02
N PHE A 509 -7.62 13.94 13.23
CA PHE A 509 -8.13 13.26 14.43
C PHE A 509 -9.42 13.90 14.95
N GLY A 510 -9.79 15.09 14.44
CA GLY A 510 -11.09 15.72 14.68
C GLY A 510 -11.40 15.90 16.18
N THR A 511 -12.46 15.23 16.65
CA THR A 511 -12.88 15.27 18.05
C THR A 511 -12.38 14.07 18.87
N LEU A 512 -11.38 13.33 18.36
CA LEU A 512 -10.81 12.21 19.08
C LEU A 512 -10.10 12.71 20.33
N PHE A 513 -10.57 12.28 21.49
CA PHE A 513 -10.01 12.66 22.77
C PHE A 513 -8.59 12.10 22.94
N ASP A 514 -7.67 12.90 23.50
CA ASP A 514 -6.28 12.53 23.82
C ASP A 514 -5.46 11.98 22.64
N TYR A 515 -5.75 12.37 21.39
CA TYR A 515 -4.91 11.97 20.25
C TYR A 515 -3.47 12.54 20.37
N ASP A 516 -3.34 13.73 20.97
CA ASP A 516 -2.10 14.48 21.20
C ASP A 516 -1.39 14.12 22.53
N ALA A 517 -2.02 13.29 23.37
CA ALA A 517 -1.40 12.84 24.61
C ALA A 517 -0.27 11.83 24.32
N ARG A 518 0.86 11.93 25.01
CA ARG A 518 1.91 10.90 24.91
C ARG A 518 1.50 9.63 25.67
N ARG A 519 1.32 8.51 24.96
CA ARG A 519 0.91 7.20 25.52
C ARG A 519 1.51 6.04 24.76
N HIS A 520 1.45 4.84 25.32
CA HIS A 520 1.62 3.63 24.52
C HIS A 520 0.44 3.52 23.55
N ARG A 521 0.72 3.29 22.28
CA ARG A 521 -0.28 3.24 21.20
C ARG A 521 -0.26 1.88 20.53
N ALA A 522 -1.44 1.35 20.24
CA ALA A 522 -1.62 0.16 19.42
C ALA A 522 -2.08 0.56 18.02
N PHE A 523 -1.57 -0.13 17.00
CA PHE A 523 -1.95 0.12 15.61
C PHE A 523 -2.03 -1.18 14.80
N TRP A 524 -2.74 -1.05 13.69
CA TRP A 524 -2.88 -2.04 12.65
C TRP A 524 -2.70 -1.35 11.30
N GLY A 525 -2.05 -2.00 10.36
CA GLY A 525 -1.80 -1.45 9.05
C GLY A 525 -1.42 -2.47 8.00
N ILE A 526 -1.17 -1.96 6.82
CA ILE A 526 -0.61 -2.69 5.68
C ILE A 526 0.68 -1.98 5.32
N ASN A 527 1.78 -2.72 5.31
CA ASN A 527 3.04 -2.15 4.87
C ASN A 527 3.07 -1.97 3.36
N THR A 528 4.08 -1.26 2.93
CA THR A 528 4.40 -1.04 1.55
C THR A 528 4.54 -2.31 0.74
N ALA A 529 4.95 -3.43 1.32
CA ALA A 529 5.03 -4.74 0.66
C ALA A 529 3.69 -5.50 0.59
N GLY A 530 2.57 -4.84 0.91
CA GLY A 530 1.24 -5.44 0.94
C GLY A 530 1.01 -6.38 2.13
N GLN A 531 1.92 -6.42 3.12
CA GLN A 531 1.81 -7.31 4.26
C GLN A 531 1.00 -6.68 5.39
N PRO A 532 0.14 -7.45 6.06
CA PRO A 532 -0.41 -7.16 7.38
C PRO A 532 0.67 -6.77 8.38
N VAL A 533 0.45 -5.69 9.14
CA VAL A 533 1.33 -5.27 10.23
C VAL A 533 0.53 -4.82 11.44
N VAL A 534 0.73 -5.48 12.58
CA VAL A 534 0.23 -5.05 13.88
C VAL A 534 1.38 -4.58 14.77
N GLY A 535 1.14 -3.66 15.69
CA GLY A 535 2.22 -3.23 16.57
C GLY A 535 1.81 -2.33 17.72
N VAL A 536 2.78 -2.11 18.61
CA VAL A 536 2.65 -1.21 19.76
C VAL A 536 3.91 -0.40 19.99
N THR A 537 3.76 0.78 20.57
CA THR A 537 4.89 1.57 21.06
C THR A 537 5.28 1.21 22.49
N HIS A 538 6.57 0.97 22.71
CA HIS A 538 7.18 0.76 24.04
C HIS A 538 7.52 2.07 24.72
N THR A 539 7.67 3.15 23.95
CA THR A 539 7.77 4.52 24.45
C THR A 539 6.47 5.26 24.23
N MET A 540 6.22 6.27 25.08
CA MET A 540 5.00 7.06 24.97
C MET A 540 5.10 8.06 23.81
N VAL A 541 4.12 8.04 22.91
CA VAL A 541 4.08 8.89 21.72
C VAL A 541 2.67 9.45 21.52
N ASP A 542 2.56 10.62 20.91
CA ASP A 542 1.28 11.13 20.43
C ASP A 542 0.92 10.51 19.06
N SER A 543 -0.33 10.65 18.64
CA SER A 543 -0.82 9.96 17.43
C SER A 543 -0.24 10.53 16.13
N VAL A 544 0.14 11.81 16.11
CA VAL A 544 0.72 12.46 14.93
C VAL A 544 2.14 11.97 14.73
N GLN A 545 2.96 12.05 15.78
CA GLN A 545 4.33 11.53 15.76
C GLN A 545 4.36 10.03 15.49
N LEU A 546 3.39 9.26 16.00
CA LEU A 546 3.27 7.84 15.64
C LEU A 546 3.03 7.66 14.14
N GLY A 547 2.12 8.43 13.53
CA GLY A 547 1.89 8.37 12.09
C GLY A 547 3.17 8.60 11.28
N GLU A 548 4.00 9.56 11.68
CA GLU A 548 5.30 9.83 11.06
C GLU A 548 6.26 8.64 11.18
N LEU A 549 6.37 8.05 12.38
CA LEU A 549 7.23 6.88 12.62
C LEU A 549 6.77 5.66 11.81
N LEU A 550 5.47 5.42 11.72
CA LEU A 550 4.90 4.31 10.97
C LEU A 550 5.11 4.48 9.47
N HIS A 551 4.94 5.70 8.96
CA HIS A 551 5.26 6.03 7.57
C HIS A 551 6.74 5.76 7.27
N GLN A 552 7.65 6.23 8.13
CA GLN A 552 9.09 5.98 8.00
C GLN A 552 9.42 4.48 8.06
N ALA A 553 8.69 3.72 8.87
CA ALA A 553 8.80 2.25 8.95
C ALA A 553 8.17 1.51 7.74
N GLY A 554 7.72 2.24 6.71
CA GLY A 554 7.18 1.65 5.49
C GLY A 554 5.73 1.20 5.60
N LEU A 555 4.91 1.80 6.46
CA LEU A 555 3.46 1.52 6.45
C LEU A 555 2.78 2.33 5.34
N ARG A 556 2.03 1.64 4.49
CA ARG A 556 1.17 2.26 3.46
C ARG A 556 -0.11 2.77 4.11
N ASP A 557 -0.76 1.93 4.90
CA ASP A 557 -1.96 2.29 5.66
C ASP A 557 -1.75 1.89 7.11
N ALA A 558 -2.23 2.71 8.04
CA ALA A 558 -2.19 2.42 9.45
C ALA A 558 -3.31 3.14 10.19
N VAL A 559 -3.98 2.42 11.08
CA VAL A 559 -5.06 2.93 11.93
C VAL A 559 -4.71 2.71 13.40
N MET A 560 -5.09 3.67 14.22
CA MET A 560 -4.96 3.56 15.67
C MET A 560 -6.08 2.68 16.22
N LEU A 561 -5.72 1.66 17.02
CA LEU A 561 -6.68 0.69 17.54
C LEU A 561 -7.20 1.07 18.94
N ASP A 562 -6.28 1.36 19.85
CA ASP A 562 -6.56 1.90 21.19
C ASP A 562 -5.37 2.76 21.67
N SER A 563 -5.55 3.34 22.85
CA SER A 563 -4.82 4.45 23.42
C SER A 563 -4.66 4.21 24.93
N GLY A 564 -3.43 3.94 25.39
CA GLY A 564 -3.07 3.98 26.80
C GLY A 564 -3.12 2.62 27.50
N ALA A 565 -4.11 2.41 28.38
CA ALA A 565 -4.05 1.33 29.37
C ALA A 565 -4.44 -0.06 28.84
N SER A 566 -5.03 -0.16 27.65
CA SER A 566 -5.38 -1.45 27.01
C SER A 566 -4.43 -1.86 25.87
N THR A 567 -3.51 -0.95 25.48
CA THR A 567 -2.49 -1.21 24.46
C THR A 567 -1.77 -2.52 24.77
N SER A 568 -1.85 -3.47 23.85
CA SER A 568 -1.32 -4.82 24.06
C SER A 568 -0.86 -5.45 22.76
N LEU A 569 0.25 -6.18 22.83
CA LEU A 569 0.79 -6.95 21.71
C LEU A 569 1.19 -8.31 22.25
N ALA A 570 0.85 -9.39 21.54
CA ALA A 570 1.26 -10.73 21.88
C ALA A 570 1.79 -11.48 20.66
N TYR A 571 2.79 -12.31 20.87
CA TYR A 571 3.35 -13.18 19.85
C TYR A 571 3.63 -14.56 20.43
N GLN A 572 3.18 -15.61 19.75
CA GLN A 572 3.28 -17.02 20.16
C GLN A 572 2.74 -17.29 21.58
N GLY A 573 1.71 -16.53 21.98
CA GLY A 573 1.07 -16.63 23.29
C GLY A 573 1.74 -15.79 24.39
N ASP A 574 2.88 -15.16 24.12
CA ASP A 574 3.56 -14.30 25.09
C ASP A 574 3.24 -12.82 24.87
N SER A 575 3.01 -12.09 25.96
CA SER A 575 2.85 -10.63 25.93
C SER A 575 4.19 -9.96 25.62
N LEU A 576 4.20 -9.04 24.66
CA LEU A 576 5.36 -8.24 24.28
C LEU A 576 5.41 -6.87 24.96
N VAL A 577 4.42 -6.53 25.79
CA VAL A 577 4.43 -5.30 26.60
C VAL A 577 4.88 -5.56 28.04
N GLY A 578 5.65 -4.63 28.60
CA GLY A 578 6.24 -4.74 29.94
C GLY A 578 5.29 -4.43 31.12
N TYR A 579 3.98 -4.39 30.89
CA TYR A 579 2.95 -4.13 31.89
C TYR A 579 1.74 -5.03 31.65
N THR A 580 0.77 -5.05 32.57
CA THR A 580 -0.51 -5.76 32.38
C THR A 580 -1.55 -4.81 31.78
N PRO A 581 -1.92 -4.98 30.50
CA PRO A 581 -2.94 -4.15 29.87
C PRO A 581 -4.31 -4.43 30.46
N ARG A 582 -5.25 -3.50 30.28
CA ARG A 582 -6.67 -3.77 30.54
C ARG A 582 -7.18 -4.82 29.54
N PRO A 583 -7.93 -5.82 30.00
CA PRO A 583 -8.56 -6.81 29.11
C PRO A 583 -9.44 -6.15 28.04
N VAL A 584 -9.38 -6.71 26.82
CA VAL A 584 -10.14 -6.25 25.65
C VAL A 584 -11.07 -7.33 25.14
N PRO A 585 -12.23 -6.97 24.56
CA PRO A 585 -13.16 -7.93 24.00
C PRO A 585 -12.89 -8.26 22.53
N HIS A 586 -11.89 -7.63 21.92
CA HIS A 586 -11.62 -7.76 20.50
C HIS A 586 -10.13 -7.67 20.23
N LEU A 587 -9.62 -8.54 19.38
CA LEU A 587 -8.25 -8.48 18.87
C LEU A 587 -8.23 -8.57 17.36
N LEU A 588 -7.12 -8.11 16.82
CA LEU A 588 -6.71 -8.40 15.45
C LEU A 588 -5.46 -9.27 15.50
N GLY A 589 -5.48 -10.38 14.74
CA GLY A 589 -4.45 -11.39 14.72
C GLY A 589 -3.90 -11.67 13.33
N LEU A 590 -2.71 -12.26 13.27
CA LEU A 590 -2.00 -12.72 12.08
C LEU A 590 -1.83 -14.23 12.13
N VAL A 591 -2.41 -14.94 11.16
CA VAL A 591 -2.32 -16.40 11.01
C VAL A 591 -1.20 -16.76 10.04
N PRO A 592 -0.23 -17.61 10.43
CA PRO A 592 0.83 -18.03 9.52
C PRO A 592 0.31 -18.79 8.29
N PRO A 593 0.95 -18.65 7.12
CA PRO A 593 0.55 -19.36 5.90
C PRO A 593 0.52 -20.89 6.07
N GLU A 594 1.49 -21.45 6.81
CA GLU A 594 1.55 -22.89 7.10
C GLU A 594 0.42 -23.40 8.01
N ALA A 595 -0.29 -22.51 8.70
CA ALA A 595 -1.44 -22.82 9.54
C ALA A 595 -2.78 -22.63 8.80
N ASN A 596 -2.73 -22.29 7.51
CA ASN A 596 -3.88 -21.99 6.66
C ASN A 596 -4.17 -23.17 5.71
N ASP A 597 -4.68 -24.28 6.25
CA ASP A 597 -5.02 -25.49 5.48
C ASP A 597 -6.36 -25.41 4.72
N GLY A 598 -6.92 -24.20 4.57
CA GLY A 598 -8.22 -23.96 3.95
C GLY A 598 -9.41 -24.39 4.80
N SER A 599 -9.20 -24.94 6.00
CA SER A 599 -10.27 -25.23 6.95
C SER A 599 -10.48 -24.00 7.82
N PRO A 600 -11.68 -23.38 7.84
CA PRO A 600 -11.95 -22.32 8.79
C PRO A 600 -12.04 -22.96 10.18
N CYS A 601 -10.94 -23.00 10.93
CA CYS A 601 -10.93 -23.47 12.31
C CYS A 601 -11.34 -22.26 13.19
N PRO A 602 -12.59 -22.21 13.71
CA PRO A 602 -12.91 -21.25 14.75
C PRO A 602 -12.18 -21.71 16.00
N LEU A 603 -11.41 -20.82 16.61
CA LEU A 603 -10.85 -21.10 17.92
C LEU A 603 -11.81 -20.63 19.00
N VAL A 604 -12.09 -21.63 19.82
CA VAL A 604 -13.21 -21.81 20.72
C VAL A 604 -13.08 -20.82 21.86
N ILE A 605 -14.00 -19.87 21.94
CA ILE A 605 -14.34 -19.29 23.22
C ILE A 605 -15.29 -20.30 23.84
N ASP A 606 -14.77 -21.13 24.74
CA ASP A 606 -15.48 -22.25 25.34
C ASP A 606 -16.75 -21.72 26.03
N GLU A 607 -17.93 -22.03 25.50
CA GLU A 607 -19.21 -21.72 26.17
C GLU A 607 -19.42 -22.61 27.41
N GLU A 608 -18.66 -23.71 27.56
CA GLU A 608 -18.91 -24.72 28.60
C GLU A 608 -18.08 -24.56 29.88
N ASN A 609 -17.16 -23.58 30.00
CA ASN A 609 -16.36 -23.43 31.23
C ASN A 609 -16.08 -21.97 31.65
N PRO A 610 -17.04 -21.28 32.32
CA PRO A 610 -16.86 -19.92 32.82
C PRO A 610 -16.03 -19.83 34.12
N THR A 611 -15.27 -20.86 34.48
CA THR A 611 -14.60 -20.92 35.78
C THR A 611 -13.23 -21.58 35.67
N THR A 612 -12.15 -20.80 35.76
CA THR A 612 -11.21 -20.81 36.91
C THR A 612 -9.91 -20.07 36.51
N ILE A 613 -9.87 -18.75 36.64
CA ILE A 613 -8.64 -18.07 37.06
C ILE A 613 -9.05 -17.11 38.18
N LYS A 614 -8.46 -17.33 39.36
CA LYS A 614 -8.75 -16.59 40.59
C LYS A 614 -8.33 -15.12 40.43
N ARG A 615 -9.16 -14.26 41.05
CA ARG A 615 -8.93 -12.85 41.35
C ARG A 615 -7.51 -12.52 41.80
#